data_AF-A0A0F9N9J6-F1
#
_entry.id   AF-A0A0F9N9J6-F1
#
_cell.length_a   1.000
_cell.length_b   1.000
_cell.length_c   1.000
_cell.angle_alpha   90.00
_cell.angle_beta   90.00
_cell.angle_gamma   90.00
#
_symmetry.space_group_name_H-M   'P 1'
#
loop_
_entity.id
_entity.type
_entity.pdbx_description
1 polymer ?
#
loop_
_entity_poly.entity_id
_entity_poly.type
_entity_poly.pdbx_seq_one_letter_code
_entity_poly.pdbx_strand_id
1 'polypeptide(L)'
;MDEYDTLDSGDREQWESGMKRDVTEGKTLWHLVSSGPMLKRWAELMTRGAVKYGEDNWLHADSEEEYDRFRSSAYRHFMQWYYGLNPEEDHAAGVIFNLDGAEYVRERLNNE
;
A
#
# COMPACT_ATOMS: atom_id res chain seq x y z
N MET A 1 -30.69 10.45 3.57
CA MET A 1 -29.87 10.78 2.39
C MET A 1 -28.52 10.96 3.00
N ASP A 2 -27.83 9.85 3.24
CA ASP A 2 -26.73 9.83 4.22
C ASP A 2 -25.54 10.58 3.61
N GLU A 3 -25.17 11.71 4.19
CA GLU A 3 -24.41 11.90 5.43
C GLU A 3 -22.93 12.05 5.06
N TYR A 4 -22.66 12.98 4.14
CA TYR A 4 -21.31 13.41 3.81
C TYR A 4 -21.13 14.82 4.33
N ASP A 5 -20.29 14.96 5.35
CA ASP A 5 -19.84 16.26 5.82
C ASP A 5 -18.76 16.80 4.89
N THR A 6 -18.95 18.05 4.44
CA THR A 6 -17.86 18.78 3.76
C THR A 6 -16.93 19.32 4.83
N LEU A 7 -15.83 18.60 5.05
CA LEU A 7 -14.79 19.04 5.98
C LEU A 7 -14.05 20.26 5.40
N ASP A 8 -13.79 21.24 6.26
CA ASP A 8 -13.28 22.56 5.90
C ASP A 8 -12.15 22.95 6.84
N SER A 9 -10.97 23.31 6.31
CA SER A 9 -9.86 23.80 7.13
C SER A 9 -10.09 25.21 7.70
N GLY A 10 -10.99 25.99 7.09
CA GLY A 10 -11.18 27.41 7.38
C GLY A 10 -10.30 28.35 6.54
N ASP A 11 -9.28 27.84 5.85
CA ASP A 11 -8.38 28.60 4.99
C ASP A 11 -8.71 28.44 3.50
N ARG A 12 -8.33 29.44 2.68
CA ARG A 12 -8.65 29.45 1.24
C ARG A 12 -7.50 29.95 0.38
N GLU A 13 -7.25 29.23 -0.70
CA GLU A 13 -6.56 29.78 -1.87
C GLU A 13 -7.60 30.46 -2.78
N GLN A 14 -7.26 31.63 -3.30
CA GLN A 14 -8.09 32.39 -4.23
C GLN A 14 -7.29 32.76 -5.47
N TRP A 15 -7.92 32.60 -6.63
CA TRP A 15 -7.34 32.94 -7.94
C TRP A 15 -8.08 34.09 -8.61
N GLU A 16 -7.43 34.78 -9.54
CA GLU A 16 -8.01 35.93 -10.27
C GLU A 16 -9.28 35.59 -11.05
N SER A 17 -9.43 34.31 -11.46
CA SER A 17 -10.65 33.79 -12.09
C SER A 17 -11.88 33.79 -11.17
N GLY A 18 -11.70 34.05 -9.87
CA GLY A 18 -12.73 33.97 -8.86
C GLY A 18 -12.86 32.59 -8.20
N MET A 19 -12.05 31.60 -8.60
CA MET A 19 -12.01 30.30 -7.91
C MET A 19 -11.54 30.47 -6.47
N LYS A 20 -12.19 29.76 -5.55
CA LYS A 20 -11.74 29.60 -4.16
C LYS A 20 -11.74 28.12 -3.81
N ARG A 21 -10.66 27.61 -3.22
CA ARG A 21 -10.55 26.22 -2.75
C ARG A 21 -9.91 26.18 -1.38
N ASP A 22 -10.27 25.15 -0.63
CA ASP A 22 -9.63 24.84 0.64
C ASP A 22 -8.14 24.57 0.45
N VAL A 23 -7.32 24.92 1.43
CA VAL A 23 -5.86 24.70 1.36
C VAL A 23 -5.56 23.19 1.39
N THR A 24 -4.38 22.83 0.89
CA THR A 24 -3.90 21.44 0.89
C THR A 24 -2.92 21.13 2.02
N GLU A 25 -2.50 22.16 2.78
CA GLU A 25 -1.61 21.99 3.92
C GLU A 25 -2.22 21.04 4.97
N GLY A 26 -1.40 20.11 5.46
CA GLY A 26 -1.82 19.09 6.43
C GLY A 26 -2.64 17.93 5.85
N LYS A 27 -3.04 17.96 4.57
CA LYS A 27 -3.80 16.85 3.96
C LYS A 27 -2.88 15.78 3.38
N THR A 28 -3.35 14.53 3.42
CA THR A 28 -2.63 13.40 2.81
C THR A 28 -2.46 13.60 1.31
N LEU A 29 -1.21 13.67 0.88
CA LEU A 29 -0.85 13.79 -0.53
C LEU A 29 -0.67 12.41 -1.16
N TRP A 30 -1.78 11.73 -1.45
CA TRP A 30 -1.79 10.35 -1.97
C TRP A 30 -0.87 10.12 -3.18
N HIS A 31 -0.71 11.10 -4.06
CA HIS A 31 0.14 10.99 -5.26
C HIS A 31 1.65 10.89 -4.95
N LEU A 32 2.11 11.21 -3.73
CA LEU A 32 3.53 11.10 -3.42
C LEU A 32 4.01 9.65 -3.40
N VAL A 33 3.14 8.69 -3.06
CA VAL A 33 3.50 7.26 -3.06
C VAL A 33 3.78 6.73 -4.47
N SER A 34 3.28 7.40 -5.52
CA SER A 34 3.47 7.01 -6.92
C SER A 34 4.64 7.72 -7.61
N SER A 35 5.31 8.65 -6.93
CA SER A 35 6.39 9.44 -7.54
C SER A 35 7.67 8.63 -7.77
N GLY A 36 7.84 7.52 -7.04
CA GLY A 36 8.96 6.59 -7.19
C GLY A 36 8.62 5.36 -8.05
N PRO A 37 9.62 4.50 -8.34
CA PRO A 37 9.41 3.32 -9.18
C PRO A 37 8.60 2.20 -8.49
N MET A 38 8.43 2.28 -7.16
CA MET A 38 7.90 1.17 -6.37
C MET A 38 6.43 0.85 -6.66
N LEU A 39 5.59 1.84 -6.95
CA LEU A 39 4.18 1.58 -7.28
C LEU A 39 4.06 0.66 -8.50
N LYS A 40 4.81 0.97 -9.57
CA LYS A 40 4.82 0.15 -10.78
C LYS A 40 5.40 -1.25 -10.52
N ARG A 41 6.54 -1.33 -9.83
CA ARG A 41 7.22 -2.59 -9.50
C ARG A 41 6.34 -3.52 -8.66
N TRP A 42 5.65 -2.97 -7.67
CA TRP A 42 4.70 -3.71 -6.85
C TRP A 42 3.49 -4.17 -7.67
N ALA A 43 2.91 -3.30 -8.50
CA ALA A 43 1.83 -3.69 -9.41
C ALA A 43 2.24 -4.84 -10.35
N GLU A 44 3.44 -4.80 -10.92
CA GLU A 44 3.97 -5.89 -11.77
C GLU A 44 4.18 -7.19 -10.99
N LEU A 45 4.63 -7.12 -9.73
CA LEU A 45 4.70 -8.29 -8.85
C LEU A 45 3.31 -8.89 -8.62
N MET A 46 2.31 -8.05 -8.31
CA MET A 46 0.92 -8.46 -8.13
C MET A 46 0.35 -9.08 -9.41
N THR A 47 0.64 -8.52 -10.58
CA THR A 47 0.24 -9.10 -11.87
C THR A 47 0.82 -10.50 -12.07
N ARG A 48 2.12 -10.71 -11.79
CA ARG A 48 2.73 -12.06 -11.86
C ARG A 48 2.11 -13.02 -10.84
N GLY A 49 1.82 -12.51 -9.65
CA GLY A 49 1.11 -13.25 -8.59
C GLY A 49 -0.29 -13.69 -9.04
N ALA A 50 -1.06 -12.79 -9.64
CA ALA A 50 -2.42 -13.05 -10.12
C ALA A 50 -2.46 -14.14 -11.20
N VAL A 51 -1.50 -14.13 -12.14
CA VAL A 51 -1.37 -15.20 -13.14
C VAL A 51 -1.09 -16.57 -12.50
N LYS A 52 -0.32 -16.58 -11.41
CA LYS A 52 0.14 -17.83 -10.76
C LYS A 52 -0.85 -18.38 -9.72
N TYR A 53 -1.50 -17.50 -8.96
CA TYR A 53 -2.28 -17.85 -7.77
C TYR A 53 -3.74 -17.40 -7.86
N GLY A 54 -4.12 -16.64 -8.89
CA GLY A 54 -5.41 -15.96 -8.98
C GLY A 54 -5.33 -14.52 -8.48
N GLU A 55 -6.15 -13.65 -9.07
CA GLU A 55 -6.34 -12.27 -8.58
C GLU A 55 -6.78 -12.30 -7.12
N ASP A 56 -6.22 -11.41 -6.30
CA ASP A 56 -6.57 -11.22 -4.89
C ASP A 56 -6.51 -12.46 -3.98
N ASN A 57 -5.82 -13.54 -4.39
CA ASN A 57 -5.68 -14.76 -3.59
C ASN A 57 -5.16 -14.49 -2.16
N TRP A 58 -4.32 -13.48 -1.99
CA TRP A 58 -3.74 -13.09 -0.70
C TRP A 58 -4.78 -12.54 0.30
N LEU A 59 -5.94 -12.06 -0.16
CA LEU A 59 -7.05 -11.60 0.69
C LEU A 59 -7.75 -12.75 1.44
N HIS A 60 -7.50 -13.99 1.07
CA HIS A 60 -8.04 -15.15 1.78
C HIS A 60 -7.35 -15.42 3.12
N ALA A 61 -6.21 -14.78 3.39
CA ALA A 61 -5.50 -14.97 4.65
C ALA A 61 -6.32 -14.43 5.85
N ASP A 62 -6.50 -15.28 6.86
CA ASP A 62 -7.34 -15.01 8.02
C ASP A 62 -6.82 -15.64 9.33
N SER A 63 -5.59 -16.16 9.34
CA SER A 63 -4.99 -16.84 10.49
C SER A 63 -3.70 -16.18 11.00
N GLU A 64 -3.37 -16.44 12.26
CA GLU A 64 -2.09 -16.03 12.87
C GLU A 64 -0.91 -16.68 12.13
N GLU A 65 -1.05 -17.93 11.68
CA GLU A 65 -0.05 -18.61 10.88
C GLU A 65 0.24 -17.83 9.58
N GLU A 66 -0.78 -17.38 8.86
CA GLU A 66 -0.60 -16.60 7.63
C GLU A 66 -0.02 -15.21 7.90
N TYR A 67 -0.41 -14.56 8.99
CA TYR A 67 0.21 -13.32 9.47
C TYR A 67 1.72 -13.48 9.66
N ASP A 68 2.15 -14.53 10.36
CA ASP A 68 3.55 -14.83 10.58
C ASP A 68 4.29 -15.24 9.29
N ARG A 69 3.60 -15.87 8.33
CA ARG A 69 4.17 -16.16 7.01
C ARG A 69 4.47 -14.88 6.23
N PHE A 70 3.57 -13.90 6.22
CA PHE A 70 3.83 -12.60 5.59
C PHE A 70 5.03 -11.91 6.26
N ARG A 71 5.07 -11.84 7.60
CA ARG A 71 6.19 -11.21 8.33
C ARG A 71 7.54 -11.88 8.06
N SER A 72 7.58 -13.21 8.12
CA SER A 72 8.80 -13.99 7.84
C SER A 72 9.27 -13.79 6.41
N SER A 73 8.32 -13.67 5.48
CA SER A 73 8.59 -13.42 4.06
C SER A 73 9.10 -11.99 3.82
N ALA A 74 8.48 -10.97 4.44
CA ALA A 74 8.96 -9.59 4.41
C ALA A 74 10.41 -9.49 4.88
N TYR A 75 10.76 -10.13 6.00
CA TYR A 75 12.12 -10.16 6.52
C TYR A 75 13.10 -10.80 5.52
N ARG A 76 12.75 -11.96 4.94
CA ARG A 76 13.59 -12.64 3.95
C ARG A 76 13.84 -11.77 2.72
N HIS A 77 12.79 -11.19 2.12
CA HIS A 77 12.94 -10.31 0.97
C HIS A 77 13.77 -9.05 1.32
N PHE A 78 13.60 -8.51 2.53
CA PHE A 78 14.41 -7.37 2.99
C PHE A 78 15.90 -7.74 3.06
N MET A 79 16.24 -8.88 3.65
CA MET A 79 17.64 -9.33 3.73
C MET A 79 18.23 -9.63 2.35
N GLN A 80 17.47 -10.21 1.44
CA GLN A 80 17.92 -10.46 0.06
C GLN A 80 18.15 -9.15 -0.70
N TRP A 81 17.24 -8.19 -0.58
CA TRP A 81 17.43 -6.84 -1.12
C TRP A 81 18.67 -6.15 -0.53
N TYR A 82 18.81 -6.20 0.80
CA TYR A 82 19.91 -5.56 1.53
C TYR A 82 21.28 -6.07 1.09
N TYR A 83 21.42 -7.38 0.91
CA TYR A 83 22.66 -8.00 0.47
C TYR A 83 22.81 -8.14 -1.06
N GLY A 84 21.81 -7.73 -1.85
CA GLY A 84 21.82 -7.87 -3.31
C GLY A 84 21.82 -9.34 -3.80
N LEU A 85 21.15 -10.23 -3.07
CA LEU A 85 21.03 -11.65 -3.42
C LEU A 85 19.89 -11.86 -4.43
N ASN A 86 20.03 -12.84 -5.33
CA ASN A 86 19.02 -13.26 -6.30
C ASN A 86 18.38 -12.09 -7.09
N PRO A 87 19.18 -11.26 -7.80
CA PRO A 87 18.73 -10.03 -8.43
C PRO A 87 17.68 -10.21 -9.54
N GLU A 88 17.42 -11.44 -9.98
CA GLU A 88 16.32 -11.81 -10.86
C GLU A 88 14.93 -11.63 -10.22
N GLU A 89 14.84 -11.58 -8.90
CA GLU A 89 13.60 -11.31 -8.17
C GLU A 89 13.55 -9.87 -7.65
N ASP A 90 12.38 -9.24 -7.79
CA ASP A 90 12.15 -7.90 -7.24
C ASP A 90 11.90 -7.98 -5.72
N HIS A 91 12.98 -8.11 -4.96
CA HIS A 91 12.90 -8.22 -3.50
C HIS A 91 12.31 -6.99 -2.83
N ALA A 92 12.53 -5.77 -3.34
CA ALA A 92 11.96 -4.57 -2.76
C ALA A 92 10.42 -4.54 -2.90
N ALA A 93 9.89 -4.93 -4.07
CA ALA A 93 8.45 -5.11 -4.24
C ALA A 93 7.92 -6.25 -3.36
N GLY A 94 8.70 -7.33 -3.21
CA GLY A 94 8.39 -8.42 -2.28
C GLY A 94 8.23 -7.95 -0.83
N VAL A 95 9.08 -7.04 -0.36
CA VAL A 95 8.93 -6.44 0.99
C VAL A 95 7.59 -5.71 1.10
N ILE A 96 7.28 -4.82 0.17
CA ILE A 96 6.03 -4.02 0.20
C ILE A 96 4.81 -4.94 0.22
N PHE A 97 4.76 -5.92 -0.69
CA PHE A 97 3.65 -6.89 -0.74
C PHE A 97 3.45 -7.62 0.59
N ASN A 98 4.53 -8.10 1.20
CA ASN A 98 4.41 -8.86 2.44
C ASN A 98 4.10 -7.97 3.66
N LEU A 99 4.49 -6.70 3.67
CA LEU A 99 4.06 -5.76 4.69
C LEU A 99 2.55 -5.47 4.56
N ASP A 100 2.08 -5.17 3.35
CA ASP A 100 0.66 -4.93 3.08
C ASP A 100 -0.21 -6.13 3.47
N GLY A 101 0.21 -7.35 3.06
CA GLY A 101 -0.46 -8.59 3.44
C GLY A 101 -0.48 -8.83 4.96
N ALA A 102 0.62 -8.55 5.67
CA ALA A 102 0.65 -8.68 7.13
C ALA A 102 -0.30 -7.69 7.82
N GLU A 103 -0.31 -6.42 7.40
CA GLU A 103 -1.18 -5.40 7.97
C GLU A 103 -2.66 -5.71 7.70
N TYR A 104 -2.98 -6.21 6.50
CA TYR A 104 -4.31 -6.69 6.16
C TYR A 104 -4.79 -7.80 7.11
N VAL A 105 -3.99 -8.84 7.32
CA VAL A 105 -4.36 -9.94 8.23
C VAL A 105 -4.49 -9.43 9.66
N ARG A 106 -3.57 -8.56 10.11
CA ARG A 106 -3.64 -7.95 11.45
C ARG A 106 -4.93 -7.16 11.66
N GLU A 107 -5.35 -6.38 10.68
CA GLU A 107 -6.61 -5.64 10.75
C GLU A 107 -7.81 -6.58 10.83
N ARG A 108 -7.81 -7.69 10.09
CA ARG A 108 -8.88 -8.69 10.17
C ARG A 108 -8.94 -9.37 11.53
N LEU A 109 -7.81 -9.84 12.06
CA LEU A 109 -7.73 -10.49 13.37
C LEU A 109 -8.14 -9.57 14.52
N ASN A 110 -7.90 -8.25 14.40
CA ASN A 110 -8.27 -7.27 15.42
C ASN A 110 -9.72 -6.76 15.32
N ASN A 111 -10.38 -6.99 14.19
CA ASN A 111 -11.77 -6.58 13.94
C ASN A 111 -12.79 -7.72 14.23
N GLU A 112 -12.32 -8.85 14.77
CA GLU A 112 -13.10 -9.95 15.35
C GLU A 112 -13.02 -9.96 16.89
#